data_AF-A0A950Z159-F1
#
_entry.id   AF-A0A950Z159-F1
#
_cell.length_a   1.000
_cell.length_b   1.000
_cell.length_c   1.000
_cell.angle_alpha   90.00
_cell.angle_beta   90.00
_cell.angle_gamma   90.00
#
_symmetry.space_group_name_H-M   'P 1'
#
loop_
_entity.id
_entity.type
_entity.pdbx_description
1 polymer ?
#
loop_
_entity_poly.entity_id
_entity_poly.type
_entity_poly.pdbx_seq_one_letter_code
_entity_poly.pdbx_strand_id
1 'polypeptide(L)'
;MTVEEQQRHTARELDPNNDLPVIAPSQTFETVSEQISSIVLKRKTPPAWWWVFGVGMLLLLSFVVSVSYLVTKGVGIWGVQIPVAWGFAITNFVWWIGIGHAGTLI
;
A
#
# COMPACT_ATOMS: atom_id res chain seq x y z
N MET A 1 -31.13 1.15 -27.64
CA MET A 1 -30.69 0.38 -26.45
C MET A 1 -30.19 1.39 -25.45
N THR A 2 -30.90 1.58 -24.34
CA THR A 2 -30.66 2.70 -23.42
C THR A 2 -29.49 2.39 -22.48
N VAL A 3 -28.74 3.41 -22.05
CA VAL A 3 -27.58 3.26 -21.14
C VAL A 3 -27.98 2.53 -19.84
N GLU A 4 -29.22 2.74 -19.38
CA GLU A 4 -29.81 2.07 -18.23
C GLU A 4 -30.01 0.56 -18.44
N GLU A 5 -30.37 0.13 -19.65
CA GLU A 5 -30.48 -1.30 -19.98
C GLU A 5 -29.11 -1.97 -20.06
N GLN A 6 -28.12 -1.27 -20.62
CA GLN A 6 -26.75 -1.78 -20.69
C GLN A 6 -26.14 -1.94 -19.29
N GLN A 7 -26.37 -0.97 -18.39
CA GLN A 7 -25.98 -1.06 -16.98
C GLN A 7 -26.70 -2.19 -16.22
N ARG A 8 -27.98 -2.44 -16.53
CA ARG A 8 -28.75 -3.57 -15.96
C ARG A 8 -28.23 -4.93 -16.41
N HIS A 9 -27.69 -5.04 -17.62
CA HIS A 9 -27.11 -6.29 -18.13
C HIS A 9 -25.68 -6.54 -17.62
N THR A 10 -24.84 -5.51 -17.47
CA THR A 10 -23.46 -5.68 -16.96
C THR A 10 -23.39 -5.89 -15.44
N ALA A 11 -24.36 -5.37 -14.67
CA ALA A 11 -24.42 -5.55 -13.22
C ALA A 11 -24.92 -6.93 -12.76
N ARG A 12 -25.45 -7.75 -13.68
CA ARG A 12 -26.14 -9.02 -13.37
C ARG A 12 -25.27 -10.27 -13.63
N GLU A 13 -23.99 -10.10 -13.95
CA GLU A 13 -23.05 -11.21 -14.13
C GLU A 13 -21.82 -11.00 -13.22
N LEU A 14 -22.04 -11.21 -11.91
CA LEU A 14 -21.00 -11.42 -10.89
C LEU A 14 -21.28 -12.80 -10.26
N ASP A 15 -20.22 -13.55 -10.00
CA ASP A 15 -20.16 -14.97 -9.61
C ASP A 15 -21.32 -15.51 -8.73
N PRO A 16 -21.90 -16.67 -9.08
CA PRO A 16 -23.04 -17.33 -8.41
C PRO A 16 -22.85 -17.82 -6.97
N ASN A 17 -21.70 -17.60 -6.31
CA ASN A 17 -21.44 -18.12 -4.96
C ASN A 17 -21.15 -17.06 -3.87
N ASN A 18 -21.44 -15.78 -4.13
CA ASN A 18 -21.39 -14.72 -3.11
C ASN A 18 -22.59 -13.77 -3.23
N ASP A 19 -23.56 -13.90 -2.32
CA ASP A 19 -24.82 -13.14 -2.35
C ASP A 19 -24.70 -11.70 -1.83
N LEU A 20 -23.51 -11.27 -1.37
CA LEU A 20 -23.31 -9.95 -0.79
C LEU A 20 -22.80 -8.96 -1.85
N PRO A 21 -23.53 -7.86 -2.14
CA PRO A 21 -23.07 -6.84 -3.07
C PRO A 21 -21.79 -6.17 -2.54
N VAL A 22 -20.72 -6.21 -3.35
CA VAL A 22 -19.40 -5.62 -3.03
C VAL A 22 -19.47 -4.09 -2.91
N ILE A 23 -20.43 -3.47 -3.62
CA ILE A 23 -20.69 -2.04 -3.60
C ILE A 23 -21.96 -1.79 -2.79
N ALA A 24 -21.96 -0.74 -1.96
CA ALA A 24 -23.14 -0.34 -1.21
C ALA A 24 -24.36 -0.08 -2.14
N PRO A 25 -25.58 -0.41 -1.72
CA PRO A 25 -26.79 -0.05 -2.47
C PRO A 25 -26.83 1.47 -2.73
N SER A 26 -27.37 1.87 -3.88
CA SER A 26 -27.56 3.27 -4.32
C SER A 26 -26.30 4.08 -4.71
N GLN A 27 -25.19 3.46 -5.07
CA GLN A 27 -24.04 4.17 -5.64
C GLN A 27 -24.18 4.36 -7.16
N THR A 28 -24.03 5.60 -7.63
CA THR A 28 -23.90 5.96 -9.05
C THR A 28 -22.45 6.32 -9.39
N PHE A 29 -22.09 6.36 -10.68
CA PHE A 29 -20.74 6.77 -11.11
C PHE A 29 -20.33 8.14 -10.55
N GLU A 30 -21.27 9.10 -10.52
CA GLU A 30 -21.04 10.43 -9.96
C GLU A 30 -20.70 10.37 -8.47
N THR A 31 -21.44 9.58 -7.69
CA THR A 31 -21.21 9.47 -6.23
C THR A 31 -19.85 8.86 -5.90
N VAL A 32 -19.40 7.86 -6.66
CA VAL A 32 -18.08 7.23 -6.48
C VAL A 32 -16.96 8.20 -6.84
N SER A 33 -17.09 8.89 -7.97
CA SER A 33 -16.13 9.90 -8.40
C SER A 33 -16.00 11.04 -7.38
N GLU A 34 -17.12 11.54 -6.88
CA GLU A 34 -17.15 12.56 -5.84
C GLU A 34 -16.52 12.05 -4.53
N GLN A 35 -16.82 10.82 -4.10
CA GLN A 35 -16.25 10.24 -2.88
C GLN A 35 -14.73 10.10 -2.95
N ILE A 36 -14.18 9.52 -4.02
CA ILE A 36 -12.73 9.32 -4.17
C ILE A 36 -12.02 10.68 -4.33
N SER A 37 -12.53 11.55 -5.19
CA SER A 37 -11.89 12.83 -5.49
C SER A 37 -11.95 13.81 -4.31
N SER A 38 -13.01 13.76 -3.49
CA SER A 38 -13.14 14.63 -2.32
C SER A 38 -12.03 14.45 -1.29
N ILE A 39 -11.44 13.24 -1.18
CA ILE A 39 -10.31 12.94 -0.29
C ILE A 39 -9.09 13.80 -0.65
N VAL A 40 -8.85 14.00 -1.94
CA VAL A 40 -7.71 14.76 -2.46
C VAL A 40 -8.04 16.25 -2.61
N LEU A 41 -9.24 16.58 -3.09
CA LEU A 41 -9.58 17.93 -3.53
C LEU A 41 -10.32 18.78 -2.50
N LYS A 42 -11.12 18.17 -1.61
CA LYS A 42 -12.06 18.89 -0.73
C LYS A 42 -11.72 18.74 0.75
N ARG A 43 -11.20 17.58 1.16
CA ARG A 43 -10.88 17.29 2.56
C ARG A 43 -9.59 18.00 2.97
N LYS A 44 -9.66 18.79 4.04
CA LYS A 44 -8.46 19.34 4.69
C LYS A 44 -7.67 18.21 5.35
N THR A 45 -6.35 18.20 5.15
CA THR A 45 -5.46 17.20 5.76
C THR A 45 -5.58 17.27 7.29
N PRO A 46 -6.01 16.17 7.96
CA PRO A 46 -6.17 16.19 9.40
C PRO A 46 -4.81 16.38 10.09
N PRO A 47 -4.76 17.05 11.26
CA PRO A 47 -3.50 17.31 11.96
C PRO A 47 -2.75 16.02 12.32
N ALA A 48 -3.47 14.91 12.57
CA ALA A 48 -2.87 13.60 12.82
C ALA A 48 -2.02 13.09 11.64
N TRP A 49 -2.38 13.44 10.39
CA TRP A 49 -1.62 13.04 9.21
C TRP A 49 -0.21 13.64 9.23
N TRP A 50 -0.07 14.89 9.66
CA TRP A 50 1.24 15.55 9.79
C TRP A 50 2.13 14.90 10.86
N TRP A 51 1.55 14.40 11.95
CA TRP A 51 2.29 13.64 12.94
C TRP A 51 2.81 12.31 12.39
N VAL A 52 1.95 11.53 11.74
CA VAL A 52 2.36 10.25 11.13
C VAL A 52 3.38 10.48 10.02
N PHE A 53 3.19 11.50 9.18
CA PHE A 53 4.15 11.90 8.16
C PHE A 53 5.49 12.32 8.78
N GLY A 54 5.48 13.12 9.85
CA GLY A 54 6.67 13.54 10.56
C GLY A 54 7.45 12.35 11.15
N VAL A 55 6.76 11.41 11.79
CA VAL A 55 7.38 10.18 12.31
C VAL A 55 7.95 9.33 11.17
N GLY A 56 7.20 9.16 10.08
CA GLY A 56 7.68 8.44 8.89
C GLY A 56 8.93 9.08 8.29
N MET A 57 8.98 10.41 8.24
CA MET A 57 10.14 11.16 7.76
C MET A 57 11.35 10.99 8.69
N LEU A 58 11.16 11.01 10.01
CA LEU A 58 12.24 10.76 10.96
C LEU A 58 12.82 9.34 10.82
N LEU A 59 11.96 8.34 10.64
CA LEU A 59 12.39 6.97 10.38
C LEU A 59 13.14 6.86 9.04
N LEU A 60 12.68 7.53 7.99
CA LEU A 60 13.36 7.58 6.70
C LEU A 60 14.75 8.22 6.82
N LEU A 61 14.88 9.35 7.53
CA LEU A 61 16.18 9.98 7.75
C LEU A 61 17.12 9.08 8.54
N SER A 62 16.61 8.39 9.57
CA SER A 62 17.40 7.42 10.33
C SER A 62 17.89 6.28 9.43
N PHE A 63 17.05 5.79 8.52
CA PHE A 63 17.42 4.76 7.55
C PHE A 63 18.53 5.25 6.60
N VAL A 64 18.42 6.47 6.06
CA VAL A 64 19.45 7.06 5.19
C VAL A 64 20.79 7.19 5.93
N VAL A 65 20.77 7.62 7.20
CA VAL A 65 21.97 7.71 8.04
C VAL A 65 22.57 6.32 8.27
N SER A 66 21.76 5.33 8.63
CA SER A 66 22.22 3.95 8.85
C SER A 66 22.82 3.32 7.59
N VAL A 67 22.21 3.51 6.42
CA VAL A 67 22.73 3.00 5.14
C VAL A 67 24.04 3.70 4.77
N SER A 68 24.11 5.03 4.91
CA SER A 68 25.35 5.78 4.68
C SER A 68 26.49 5.31 5.59
N TYR A 69 26.19 5.07 6.86
CA TYR A 69 27.16 4.55 7.83
C TYR A 69 27.62 3.13 7.46
N LEU A 70 26.70 2.27 7.04
CA LEU A 70 27.01 0.91 6.57
C LEU A 70 27.94 0.92 5.36
N VAL A 71 27.65 1.74 4.35
CA VAL A 71 28.47 1.79 3.12
C VAL A 71 29.87 2.35 3.42
N THR A 72 29.97 3.32 4.34
CA THR A 72 31.27 3.93 4.69
C THR A 72 32.12 3.08 5.62
N LYS A 73 31.53 2.36 6.58
CA LYS A 73 32.26 1.48 7.52
C LYS A 73 32.39 0.04 7.05
N GLY A 74 31.58 -0.38 6.08
CA GLY A 74 31.53 -1.73 5.55
C GLY A 74 30.56 -2.64 6.31
N VAL A 75 30.28 -3.81 5.72
CA VAL A 75 29.26 -4.78 6.19
C VAL A 75 29.61 -5.42 7.54
N GLY A 76 30.87 -5.33 7.98
CA GLY A 76 31.32 -5.88 9.26
C GLY A 76 30.58 -5.32 10.49
N ILE A 77 30.00 -4.11 10.41
CA ILE A 77 29.23 -3.51 11.50
C ILE A 77 27.94 -4.29 11.84
N TRP A 78 27.47 -5.14 10.91
CA TRP A 78 26.31 -6.00 11.12
C TRP A 78 26.63 -7.29 11.89
N GLY A 79 27.90 -7.53 12.22
CA GLY A 79 28.30 -8.71 12.99
C GLY A 79 28.10 -10.02 12.25
N VAL A 80 28.04 -9.99 10.92
CA VAL A 80 28.03 -11.19 10.08
C VAL A 80 29.39 -11.89 10.16
N GLN A 81 29.38 -13.21 10.33
CA GLN A 81 30.57 -14.01 10.54
C GLN A 81 30.52 -15.28 9.67
N ILE A 82 31.67 -15.83 9.30
CA ILE A 82 31.72 -17.11 8.59
C ILE A 82 31.48 -18.24 9.60
N PRO A 83 30.60 -19.23 9.31
CA PRO A 83 30.00 -19.52 8.00
C PRO A 83 28.67 -18.79 7.69
N VAL A 84 28.02 -18.14 8.67
CA VAL A 84 26.71 -17.49 8.50
C VAL A 84 26.85 -16.01 8.12
N ALA A 85 27.18 -15.76 6.86
CA ALA A 85 27.34 -14.39 6.35
C ALA A 85 26.00 -13.67 6.08
N TRP A 86 24.86 -14.39 6.12
CA TRP A 86 23.55 -13.91 5.69
C TRP A 86 22.61 -13.84 6.89
N GLY A 87 22.59 -12.67 7.53
CA GLY A 87 21.74 -12.39 8.68
C GLY A 87 20.57 -11.47 8.33
N PHE A 88 20.38 -10.46 9.17
CA PHE A 88 19.24 -9.52 9.12
C PHE A 88 18.99 -8.92 7.73
N ALA A 89 20.05 -8.60 6.97
CA ALA A 89 19.95 -8.00 5.65
C ALA A 89 19.06 -8.79 4.68
N ILE A 90 19.33 -10.10 4.57
CA ILE A 90 18.69 -10.96 3.58
C ILE A 90 17.31 -11.38 4.08
N THR A 91 17.16 -11.62 5.38
CA THR A 91 15.85 -11.92 5.98
C THR A 91 14.86 -10.78 5.72
N ASN A 92 15.27 -9.52 5.94
CA ASN A 92 14.40 -8.37 5.64
C ASN A 92 14.15 -8.21 4.14
N PHE A 93 15.17 -8.41 3.31
CA PHE A 93 15.01 -8.34 1.86
C PHE A 93 13.92 -9.30 1.36
N VAL A 94 13.98 -10.58 1.76
CA VAL A 94 12.97 -11.58 1.37
C VAL A 94 11.60 -11.26 1.96
N TRP A 95 11.54 -10.83 3.22
CA TRP A 95 10.28 -10.45 3.87
C TRP A 95 9.56 -9.32 3.13
N TRP A 96 10.28 -8.25 2.78
CA TRP A 96 9.72 -7.13 2.01
C TRP A 96 9.29 -7.53 0.59
N ILE A 97 10.08 -8.37 -0.09
CA ILE A 97 9.71 -8.91 -1.40
C ILE A 97 8.41 -9.74 -1.29
N GLY A 98 8.25 -10.53 -0.23
CA GLY A 98 7.03 -11.30 0.03
C GLY A 98 5.79 -10.40 0.15
N ILE A 99 5.90 -9.27 0.85
CA ILE A 99 4.82 -8.26 0.92
C ILE A 99 4.49 -7.70 -0.47
N GLY A 100 5.50 -7.47 -1.31
CA GLY A 100 5.30 -6.97 -2.68
C GLY A 100 4.45 -7.90 -3.56
N HIS A 101 4.60 -9.22 -3.42
CA HIS A 101 3.84 -10.20 -4.20
C HIS A 101 2.34 -10.15 -3.89
N ALA A 102 1.96 -9.88 -2.63
CA ALA A 102 0.57 -9.76 -2.24
C ALA A 102 -0.14 -8.61 -2.99
N GLY A 103 0.58 -7.52 -3.31
CA GLY A 103 0.02 -6.38 -4.03
C GLY A 103 -0.15 -6.59 -5.53
N THR A 104 0.62 -7.50 -6.16
CA THR A 104 0.50 -7.79 -7.60
C THR A 104 -0.50 -8.90 -7.92
N LEU A 105 -0.88 -9.69 -6.91
CA LEU A 105 -1.80 -10.82 -7.04
C LEU A 105 -3.26 -10.47 -6.77
N ILE A 106 -3.53 -9.23 -6.34
CA ILE A 106 -4.88 -8.71 -6.06
C ILE A 106 -5.60 -8.29 -7.34
#